data_AF-A0A167ZFL6-F1
#
_entry.id   AF-A0A167ZFL6-F1
#
_cell.length_a   1.000
_cell.length_b   1.000
_cell.length_c   1.000
_cell.angle_alpha   90.00
_cell.angle_beta   90.00
_cell.angle_gamma   90.00
#
_symmetry.space_group_name_H-M   'P 1'
#
loop_
_entity.id
_entity.type
_entity.pdbx_description
1 polymer ?
#
loop_
_entity_poly.entity_id
_entity_poly.type
_entity_poly.pdbx_seq_one_letter_code
_entity_poly.pdbx_strand_id
1 'polypeptide(L)'
;MGTINEVGFLLSDSGRLSRISHLDTGHTVCLDGPHGRNLELWNYETVIFPAKGMGIAGVLSSALALIDRRNQDIALKKNAQSADRLFWDLTRKVAIVWMLESNDQQNWAAPLLKILKGLEQDQV
;
A
#
# COMPACT_ATOMS: atom_id res chain seq x y z
N MET A 1 16.60 0.91 -7.65
CA MET A 1 15.35 0.87 -6.87
C MET A 1 15.72 0.33 -5.50
N GLY A 2 15.49 1.09 -4.43
CA GLY A 2 15.75 0.59 -3.07
C GLY A 2 14.76 -0.53 -2.76
N THR A 3 15.28 -1.68 -2.34
CA THR A 3 14.46 -2.78 -1.81
C THR A 3 13.66 -2.27 -0.62
N ILE A 4 12.34 -2.31 -0.69
CA ILE A 4 11.47 -2.01 0.45
C ILE A 4 11.66 -3.16 1.45
N ASN A 5 12.55 -2.96 2.41
CA ASN A 5 12.90 -3.93 3.44
C ASN A 5 12.14 -3.67 4.76
N GLU A 6 11.12 -2.81 4.73
CA GLU A 6 10.37 -2.37 5.89
C GLU A 6 8.90 -2.75 5.76
N VAL A 7 8.29 -3.17 6.87
CA VAL A 7 6.85 -3.43 6.97
C VAL A 7 6.28 -2.55 8.08
N GLY A 8 5.29 -1.73 7.74
CA GLY A 8 4.59 -0.85 8.67
C GLY A 8 3.27 -1.46 9.14
N PHE A 9 2.99 -1.38 10.44
CA PHE A 9 1.72 -1.78 11.03
C PHE A 9 1.02 -0.59 11.67
N LEU A 10 -0.29 -0.49 11.48
CA LEU A 10 -1.14 0.45 12.20
C LEU A 10 -1.82 -0.33 13.32
N LEU A 11 -1.53 0.03 14.57
CA LEU A 11 -2.06 -0.63 15.78
C LEU A 11 -2.88 0.37 16.61
N SER A 12 -4.05 -0.07 17.11
CA SER A 12 -4.83 0.69 18.08
C SER A 12 -4.45 0.22 19.46
N ASP A 13 -4.33 1.12 20.42
CA ASP A 13 -4.14 0.74 21.81
C ASP A 13 -5.45 0.16 22.37
N SER A 14 -5.66 -1.13 22.13
CA SER A 14 -6.61 -1.94 22.88
C SER A 14 -5.80 -2.63 23.97
N GLY A 15 -6.26 -2.61 25.23
CA GLY A 15 -5.45 -2.90 26.43
C GLY A 15 -4.66 -4.23 26.52
N ARG A 16 -4.67 -5.07 25.48
CA ARG A 16 -3.74 -6.20 25.27
C ARG A 16 -2.41 -5.80 24.60
N LEU A 17 -2.30 -4.61 24.02
CA LEU A 17 -1.15 -4.15 23.24
C LEU A 17 -0.18 -3.25 24.03
N SER A 18 -0.41 -3.05 25.33
CA SER A 18 0.48 -2.32 26.25
C SER A 18 1.90 -2.93 26.38
N ARG A 19 2.13 -4.14 25.87
CA ARG A 19 3.47 -4.75 25.78
C ARG A 19 4.22 -4.32 24.51
N ILE A 20 3.49 -3.90 23.47
CA ILE A 20 4.06 -3.44 22.19
C ILE A 20 4.51 -1.98 22.30
N SER A 21 3.89 -1.18 23.16
CA SER A 21 4.31 0.20 23.43
C SER A 21 5.71 0.34 24.02
N HIS A 22 6.35 -0.77 24.42
CA HIS A 22 7.73 -0.82 24.88
C HIS A 22 8.70 -1.40 23.84
N LEU A 23 8.25 -1.71 22.62
CA LEU A 23 9.14 -2.12 21.55
C LEU A 23 10.03 -0.94 21.16
N ASP A 24 11.34 -1.20 21.21
CA ASP A 24 12.36 -0.27 20.73
C ASP A 24 13.26 -0.98 19.71
N THR A 25 14.08 -0.19 19.02
CA THR A 25 15.05 -0.66 18.03
C THR A 25 15.93 -1.76 18.63
N GLY A 26 16.09 -2.88 17.91
CA GLY A 26 16.87 -4.04 18.37
C GLY A 26 16.04 -5.16 19.03
N HIS A 27 14.76 -4.91 19.34
CA HIS A 27 13.86 -5.99 19.74
C HIS A 27 13.47 -6.85 18.53
N THR A 28 13.48 -8.16 18.72
CA THR A 28 13.03 -9.12 17.71
C THR A 28 11.55 -9.38 17.83
N VAL A 29 10.83 -9.28 16.71
CA VAL A 29 9.40 -9.62 16.62
C VAL A 29 9.25 -10.83 15.71
N CYS A 30 8.44 -11.81 16.13
CA CYS A 30 8.07 -12.92 15.26
C CYS A 30 6.90 -12.49 14.38
N LEU A 31 7.07 -12.59 13.07
CA LEU A 31 6.01 -12.34 12.09
C LEU A 31 5.51 -13.68 11.57
N ASP A 32 4.20 -13.89 11.61
CA ASP A 32 3.53 -15.03 11.00
C ASP A 32 2.59 -14.53 9.90
N GLY A 33 2.68 -15.12 8.71
CA GLY A 33 1.91 -14.71 7.55
C GLY A 33 2.68 -14.81 6.23
N PRO A 34 2.12 -14.28 5.13
CA PRO A 34 0.88 -13.49 5.07
C PRO A 34 -0.40 -14.34 5.13
N HIS A 35 -1.40 -13.86 5.88
CA HIS A 35 -2.73 -14.50 6.02
C HIS A 35 -3.82 -13.87 5.14
N GLY A 36 -3.47 -12.85 4.36
CA GLY A 36 -4.39 -12.15 3.47
C GLY A 36 -4.85 -13.01 2.29
N ARG A 37 -5.91 -12.57 1.62
CA ARG A 37 -6.37 -13.16 0.35
C ARG A 37 -5.90 -12.30 -0.81
N ASN A 38 -5.53 -12.95 -1.91
CA ASN A 38 -5.30 -12.25 -3.17
C ASN A 38 -6.65 -11.82 -3.75
N LEU A 39 -6.83 -10.51 -3.92
CA LEU A 39 -8.06 -9.93 -4.47
C LEU A 39 -8.03 -9.78 -5.99
N GLU A 40 -6.91 -10.12 -6.64
CA GLU A 40 -6.71 -10.07 -8.10
C GLU A 40 -7.14 -8.73 -8.72
N LEU A 41 -6.80 -7.64 -8.03
CA LEU A 41 -7.27 -6.29 -8.35
C LEU A 41 -6.96 -5.87 -9.79
N TRP A 42 -5.87 -6.40 -10.36
CA TRP A 42 -5.43 -6.18 -11.73
C TRP A 42 -6.42 -6.69 -12.80
N ASN A 43 -7.38 -7.55 -12.44
CA ASN A 43 -8.40 -8.04 -13.35
C ASN A 43 -9.58 -7.07 -13.53
N TYR A 44 -9.63 -6.00 -12.75
CA TYR A 44 -10.71 -5.00 -12.79
C TYR A 44 -10.21 -3.69 -13.39
N GLU A 45 -10.99 -3.11 -14.32
CA GLU A 45 -10.67 -1.82 -14.91
C GLU A 45 -10.75 -0.68 -13.89
N THR A 46 -11.76 -0.70 -13.01
CA THR A 46 -11.95 0.28 -11.94
C THR A 46 -12.03 -0.43 -10.60
N VAL A 47 -11.20 0.01 -9.65
CA VAL A 47 -11.15 -0.49 -8.27
C VAL A 47 -11.58 0.63 -7.32
N ILE A 48 -12.56 0.36 -6.46
CA ILE A 48 -13.02 1.29 -5.43
C ILE A 48 -12.76 0.66 -4.07
N PHE A 49 -11.96 1.34 -3.25
CA PHE A 49 -11.63 0.93 -1.89
C PHE A 49 -12.38 1.78 -0.86
N PRO A 50 -13.46 1.25 -0.27
CA PRO A 50 -14.01 1.82 0.95
C PRO A 50 -13.17 1.41 2.16
N ALA A 51 -12.79 2.38 2.98
CA ALA A 51 -12.08 2.15 4.24
C ALA A 51 -12.72 2.95 5.37
N LYS A 52 -12.68 2.40 6.59
CA LYS A 52 -13.04 3.10 7.82
C LYS A 52 -11.90 2.99 8.83
N GLY A 53 -11.56 4.11 9.47
CA GLY A 53 -10.55 4.16 10.52
C GLY A 53 -9.22 3.56 10.05
N MET A 54 -8.67 2.66 10.86
CA MET A 54 -7.40 1.96 10.57
C MET A 54 -7.47 0.94 9.43
N GLY A 55 -8.67 0.60 8.93
CA GLY A 55 -8.83 -0.27 7.76
C GLY A 55 -8.14 0.28 6.49
N ILE A 56 -7.76 1.55 6.51
CA ILE A 56 -6.95 2.19 5.47
C ILE A 56 -5.59 1.51 5.26
N ALA A 57 -5.01 0.85 6.27
CA ALA A 57 -3.68 0.25 6.17
C ALA A 57 -3.62 -0.84 5.07
N GLY A 58 -4.65 -1.69 5.01
CA GLY A 58 -4.77 -2.72 3.97
C GLY A 58 -5.08 -2.15 2.59
N VAL A 59 -5.91 -1.10 2.53
CA VAL A 59 -6.25 -0.40 1.29
C VAL A 59 -5.01 0.28 0.68
N LEU A 60 -4.22 0.99 1.48
CA LEU A 60 -2.99 1.64 0.99
C LEU A 60 -1.98 0.61 0.50
N SER A 61 -1.81 -0.50 1.22
CA SER A 61 -0.93 -1.59 0.80
C SER A 61 -1.34 -2.14 -0.58
N SER A 62 -2.64 -2.33 -0.79
CA SER A 62 -3.20 -2.81 -2.06
C SER A 62 -3.05 -1.79 -3.20
N ALA A 63 -3.31 -0.51 -2.93
CA ALA A 63 -3.18 0.57 -3.91
C ALA A 63 -1.72 0.81 -4.31
N LEU A 64 -0.79 0.75 -3.36
CA LEU A 64 0.65 0.85 -3.63
C LEU A 64 1.13 -0.31 -4.49
N ALA A 65 0.68 -1.54 -4.23
CA ALA A 65 1.04 -2.70 -5.04
C ALA A 65 0.62 -2.56 -6.52
N LEU A 66 -0.58 -2.03 -6.79
CA LEU A 66 -1.04 -1.74 -8.16
C LEU A 66 -0.16 -0.69 -8.85
N ILE A 67 0.23 0.34 -8.10
CA ILE A 67 1.09 1.40 -8.59
C ILE A 67 2.51 0.91 -8.87
N ASP A 68 3.07 0.10 -7.98
CA ASP A 68 4.41 -0.44 -8.14
C ASP A 68 4.50 -1.32 -9.39
N ARG A 69 3.48 -2.17 -9.63
CA ARG A 69 3.36 -2.96 -10.87
C ARG A 69 3.28 -2.06 -12.10
N ARG A 70 2.47 -0.99 -12.05
CA ARG A 70 2.39 -0.01 -13.14
C ARG A 70 3.73 0.69 -13.41
N ASN A 71 4.45 1.09 -12.36
CA ASN A 71 5.75 1.75 -12.47
C ASN A 71 6.81 0.80 -13.04
N GLN A 72 6.78 -0.47 -12.64
CA GLN A 72 7.62 -1.52 -13.22
C GLN A 72 7.32 -1.69 -14.71
N ASP A 73 6.05 -1.75 -15.11
CA ASP A 73 5.66 -1.83 -16.53
C ASP A 73 6.13 -0.62 -17.34
N ILE A 74 6.04 0.60 -16.78
CA ILE A 74 6.55 1.82 -17.42
C ILE A 74 8.07 1.77 -17.57
N ALA A 75 8.79 1.35 -16.53
CA ALA A 75 10.24 1.24 -16.55
C ALA A 75 10.72 0.18 -17.56
N LEU A 76 10.06 -0.97 -17.61
CA LEU A 76 10.35 -2.04 -18.57
C LEU A 76 10.06 -1.60 -20.01
N LYS A 77 8.97 -0.86 -20.26
CA LYS A 77 8.69 -0.29 -21.60
C LYS A 77 9.73 0.72 -22.05
N LYS A 78 10.27 1.54 -21.13
CA LYS A 78 11.37 2.47 -21.44
C LYS A 78 12.67 1.73 -21.77
N ASN A 79 12.91 0.60 -21.13
CA ASN A 79 14.05 -0.27 -21.37
C ASN A 79 13.71 -1.34 -22.43
N ALA A 80 13.58 -0.91 -23.69
CA ALA A 80 13.12 -1.68 -24.86
C ALA A 80 13.86 -3.01 -25.19
N GLN A 81 14.81 -3.46 -24.35
CA GLN A 81 15.55 -4.71 -24.48
C GLN A 81 15.26 -5.72 -23.35
N SER A 82 14.38 -5.41 -22.41
CA SER A 82 14.06 -6.32 -21.30
C SER A 82 12.98 -7.30 -21.76
N ALA A 83 13.34 -8.59 -21.87
CA ALA A 83 12.41 -9.68 -22.18
C ALA A 83 11.47 -10.03 -20.99
N ASP A 84 11.45 -9.19 -19.97
CA ASP A 84 10.62 -9.40 -18.78
C ASP A 84 9.14 -9.24 -19.12
N ARG A 85 8.33 -10.12 -18.52
CA ARG A 85 6.88 -10.08 -18.66
C ARG A 85 6.34 -8.84 -17.95
N LEU A 86 5.73 -7.96 -18.73
CA LEU A 86 4.88 -6.90 -18.20
C LEU A 86 3.69 -7.52 -17.43
N PHE A 87 3.12 -6.78 -16.49
CA PHE A 87 1.99 -7.22 -15.65
C PHE A 87 0.63 -7.15 -16.38
N TRP A 88 0.48 -6.25 -17.36
CA TRP A 88 -0.73 -6.11 -18.20
C TRP A 88 -1.99 -5.86 -17.37
N ASP A 89 -1.85 -5.09 -16.28
CA ASP A 89 -2.95 -4.79 -15.39
C ASP A 89 -4.07 -4.06 -16.14
N LEU A 90 -5.31 -4.55 -16.02
CA LEU A 90 -6.49 -3.89 -16.59
C LEU A 90 -6.86 -2.64 -15.82
N THR A 91 -6.38 -2.51 -14.57
CA THR A 91 -6.74 -1.41 -13.68
C THR A 91 -6.26 -0.07 -14.21
N ARG A 92 -7.24 0.76 -14.55
CA ARG A 92 -7.05 2.12 -15.10
C ARG A 92 -7.41 3.18 -14.07
N LYS A 93 -8.29 2.86 -13.13
CA LYS A 93 -8.78 3.80 -12.12
C LYS A 93 -8.83 3.14 -10.74
N VAL A 94 -8.25 3.81 -9.75
CA VAL A 94 -8.34 3.44 -8.34
C VAL A 94 -8.96 4.62 -7.58
N ALA A 95 -10.05 4.39 -6.88
CA ALA A 95 -10.69 5.38 -6.02
C ALA A 95 -10.65 4.89 -4.56
N ILE A 96 -10.13 5.72 -3.66
CA ILE A 96 -10.10 5.42 -2.22
C ILE A 96 -11.11 6.34 -1.53
N VAL A 97 -12.09 5.74 -0.84
CA VAL A 97 -13.08 6.45 -0.03
C VAL A 97 -12.81 6.09 1.42
N TRP A 98 -12.31 7.06 2.19
CA TRP A 98 -11.89 6.83 3.56
C TRP A 98 -12.70 7.62 4.56
N MET A 99 -13.35 6.92 5.48
CA MET A 99 -14.03 7.47 6.63
C MET A 99 -13.11 7.46 7.85
N LEU A 100 -12.75 8.64 8.34
CA LEU A 100 -11.88 8.81 9.50
C LEU A 100 -12.65 8.61 10.81
N GLU A 101 -12.00 7.96 11.77
CA GLU A 101 -12.51 7.87 13.15
C GLU A 101 -11.77 8.84 14.08
N SER A 102 -10.49 9.12 13.78
CA SER A 102 -9.71 10.20 14.39
C SER A 102 -8.88 10.90 13.32
N ASN A 103 -8.69 12.22 13.48
CA ASN A 103 -7.84 13.00 12.58
C ASN A 103 -6.38 12.56 12.62
N ASP A 104 -5.91 12.01 13.75
CA ASP A 104 -4.53 11.55 13.90
C ASP A 104 -4.18 10.38 12.97
N GLN A 105 -5.19 9.64 12.50
CA GLN A 105 -5.01 8.57 11.52
C GLN A 105 -4.46 9.10 10.20
N GLN A 106 -4.75 10.36 9.84
CA GLN A 106 -4.20 10.99 8.64
C GLN A 106 -2.68 11.13 8.73
N ASN A 107 -2.13 11.41 9.90
CA ASN A 107 -0.69 11.65 10.07
C ASN A 107 0.12 10.40 9.69
N TRP A 108 -0.37 9.21 10.06
CA TRP A 108 0.24 7.94 9.66
C TRP A 108 0.11 7.69 8.16
N ALA A 109 -1.07 7.96 7.57
CA ALA A 109 -1.31 7.71 6.15
C ALA A 109 -0.66 8.74 5.21
N ALA A 110 -0.30 9.93 5.72
CA ALA A 110 0.11 11.07 4.91
C ALA A 110 1.30 10.79 3.96
N PRO A 111 2.39 10.11 4.38
CA PRO A 111 3.49 9.79 3.46
C PRO A 111 3.04 8.89 2.31
N LEU A 112 2.24 7.86 2.60
CA LEU A 112 1.72 6.93 1.59
C LEU A 112 0.75 7.63 0.65
N LEU A 113 -0.17 8.44 1.18
CA LEU A 113 -1.09 9.24 0.38
C LEU A 113 -0.35 10.24 -0.52
N LYS A 114 0.79 10.78 -0.08
CA LYS A 114 1.63 11.66 -0.91
C LYS A 114 2.25 10.90 -2.08
N ILE A 115 2.70 9.67 -1.87
CA ILE A 115 3.19 8.81 -2.97
C ILE A 115 2.06 8.55 -3.98
N LEU A 116 0.87 8.18 -3.49
CA LEU A 116 -0.30 7.94 -4.36
C LEU A 116 -0.68 9.19 -5.17
N LYS A 117 -0.66 10.38 -4.55
CA LYS A 117 -0.99 11.65 -5.20
C LYS A 117 0.10 12.16 -6.15
N GLY A 118 1.37 11.97 -5.81
CA GLY A 118 2.49 12.42 -6.65
C GLY A 118 2.45 11.78 -8.05
N LEU A 119 1.94 10.55 -8.14
CA LEU A 119 1.81 9.81 -9.38
C LEU A 119 0.59 10.21 -10.24
N GLU A 120 -0.38 10.91 -9.66
CA GLU A 120 -1.48 11.52 -10.42
C GLU A 120 -0.98 12.75 -11.22
N GLN A 121 0.06 13.43 -10.72
CA GLN A 121 0.63 14.62 -11.37
C GLN A 121 1.56 14.29 -12.54
N ASP A 122 2.17 13.10 -12.58
CA ASP A 122 2.98 12.60 -13.71
C ASP A 122 2.13 12.15 -14.92
N GLN A 123 0.79 12.33 -14.87
CA GLN A 123 -0.15 12.00 -15.94
C GLN A 123 -0.55 13.22 -16.80
N VAL A 124 0.02 14.41 -16.58
CA VAL A 124 -0.24 15.65 -17.35
C VAL A 124 0.90 15.98 -18.30
#